data_AF-A0A5E7MB76-F1
#
_entry.id   AF-A0A5E7MB76-F1
#
_cell.length_a   1.000
_cell.length_b   1.000
_cell.length_c   1.000
_cell.angle_alpha   90.00
_cell.angle_beta   90.00
_cell.angle_gamma   90.00
#
_symmetry.space_group_name_H-M   'P 1'
#
loop_
_entity.id
_entity.type
_entity.pdbx_description
1 polymer ?
#
loop_
_entity_poly.entity_id
_entity_poly.type
_entity_poly.pdbx_seq_one_letter_code
_entity_poly.pdbx_strand_id
1 'polypeptide(L)'
;MVIHFNVDGHLACGHKGQHLTASRELNRVKCRSCRNTDAYKQARKDQRNAARRASRQTKTSHSLVNWRTEWQERLTAMGGRQRLPRGFAQQRFV
;
A
#
# COMPACT_ATOMS: atom_id res chain seq x y z
N MET A 1 -18.89 -16.72 -26.44
CA MET A 1 -17.50 -17.06 -26.02
C MET A 1 -17.32 -16.69 -24.55
N VAL A 2 -16.98 -17.66 -23.69
CA VAL A 2 -16.81 -17.45 -22.24
C VAL A 2 -15.32 -17.52 -21.91
N ILE A 3 -14.81 -16.49 -21.23
CA ILE A 3 -13.41 -16.46 -20.79
C ILE A 3 -13.34 -16.99 -19.35
N HIS A 4 -12.45 -17.97 -19.16
CA HIS A 4 -12.20 -18.61 -17.88
C HIS A 4 -11.01 -17.98 -17.16
N PHE A 5 -10.98 -18.12 -15.84
CA PHE A 5 -9.83 -17.69 -15.04
C PHE A 5 -8.76 -18.78 -15.04
N ASN A 6 -7.54 -18.43 -15.46
CA ASN A 6 -6.37 -19.29 -15.44
C ASN A 6 -5.56 -19.06 -14.15
N VAL A 7 -5.27 -20.13 -13.45
CA VAL A 7 -4.37 -20.18 -12.30
C VAL A 7 -3.33 -21.23 -12.65
N ASP A 8 -2.06 -20.84 -12.74
CA ASP A 8 -0.92 -21.77 -12.88
C ASP A 8 -1.14 -22.89 -13.91
N GLY A 9 -1.64 -22.52 -15.10
CA GLY A 9 -1.81 -23.43 -16.23
C GLY A 9 -3.12 -24.22 -16.22
N HIS A 10 -3.96 -24.09 -15.20
CA HIS A 10 -5.27 -24.75 -15.13
C HIS A 10 -6.41 -23.75 -14.95
N LEU A 11 -7.62 -24.15 -15.34
CA LEU A 11 -8.81 -23.33 -15.14
C LEU A 11 -9.28 -23.45 -13.70
N ALA A 12 -9.52 -22.32 -13.05
CA ALA A 12 -9.97 -22.30 -11.65
C ALA A 12 -11.32 -22.98 -11.42
N CYS A 13 -12.13 -23.16 -12.48
CA CYS A 13 -13.42 -23.86 -12.42
C CYS A 13 -13.33 -25.37 -12.69
N GLY A 14 -12.14 -25.90 -12.98
CA GLY A 14 -11.95 -27.33 -13.26
C GLY A 14 -12.45 -27.82 -14.62
N HIS A 15 -13.03 -26.96 -15.46
CA HIS A 15 -13.38 -27.35 -16.84
C HIS A 15 -12.14 -27.78 -17.63
N LYS A 16 -12.30 -28.85 -18.40
CA LYS A 16 -11.26 -29.40 -19.28
C LYS A 16 -11.79 -29.36 -20.72
N GLY A 17 -11.01 -28.81 -21.63
CA GLY A 17 -11.35 -28.71 -23.05
C GLY A 17 -10.26 -27.97 -23.81
N GLN A 18 -9.90 -28.47 -25.00
CA GLN A 18 -8.77 -27.93 -25.77
C GLN A 18 -9.02 -26.52 -26.35
N HIS A 19 -10.28 -26.10 -26.46
CA HIS A 19 -10.67 -24.81 -27.06
C HIS A 19 -11.28 -23.83 -26.04
N LEU A 20 -10.87 -23.89 -24.77
CA LEU A 20 -11.35 -22.95 -23.75
C LEU A 20 -10.44 -21.70 -23.71
N THR A 21 -11.03 -20.53 -23.93
CA THR A 21 -10.31 -19.26 -23.77
C THR A 21 -10.07 -18.99 -22.28
N ALA A 22 -8.81 -18.89 -21.88
CA ALA A 22 -8.41 -18.63 -20.51
C ALA A 22 -7.68 -17.27 -20.39
N SER A 23 -7.86 -16.57 -19.27
CA SER A 23 -7.15 -15.32 -18.98
C SER A 23 -6.85 -15.19 -17.50
N ARG A 24 -5.74 -14.53 -17.17
CA ARG A 24 -5.40 -14.10 -15.80
C ARG A 24 -5.97 -12.70 -15.50
N GLU A 25 -6.47 -11.99 -16.52
CA GLU A 25 -7.06 -10.66 -16.36
C GLU A 25 -8.48 -10.75 -15.81
N LEU A 26 -8.67 -10.33 -14.55
CA LEU A 26 -9.96 -10.44 -13.84
C LEU A 26 -11.14 -9.81 -14.60
N ASN A 27 -10.93 -8.69 -15.29
CA ASN A 27 -11.99 -7.97 -16.00
C ASN A 27 -12.49 -8.70 -17.26
N ARG A 28 -11.66 -9.59 -17.82
CA ARG A 28 -12.02 -10.40 -18.99
C ARG A 28 -12.79 -11.66 -18.62
N VAL A 29 -12.66 -12.16 -17.38
CA VAL A 29 -13.30 -13.40 -16.95
C VAL A 29 -14.83 -13.25 -16.91
N LYS A 30 -15.52 -14.02 -17.74
CA LYS A 30 -16.99 -14.07 -17.79
C LYS A 30 -17.58 -15.38 -17.23
N CYS A 31 -16.76 -16.43 -17.05
CA CYS A 31 -17.23 -17.69 -16.47
C CYS A 31 -17.74 -17.51 -15.03
N ARG A 32 -19.00 -17.86 -14.77
CA ARG A 32 -19.62 -17.73 -13.44
C ARG A 32 -18.95 -18.63 -12.40
N SER A 33 -18.62 -19.87 -12.77
CA SER A 33 -17.95 -20.83 -11.89
C SER A 33 -16.57 -20.33 -11.49
N CYS A 34 -15.78 -19.82 -12.46
CA CYS A 34 -14.49 -19.18 -12.15
C CYS A 34 -14.64 -18.01 -11.18
N ARG A 35 -15.66 -17.16 -11.36
CA ARG A 35 -15.85 -15.98 -10.50
C ARG A 35 -16.22 -16.32 -9.05
N ASN A 36 -16.71 -17.54 -8.79
CA ASN A 36 -17.07 -17.98 -7.45
C ASN A 36 -15.97 -18.78 -6.75
N THR A 37 -14.89 -19.16 -7.45
CA THR A 37 -13.80 -19.92 -6.83
C THR A 37 -12.94 -19.05 -5.92
N ASP A 38 -12.30 -19.66 -4.93
CA ASP A 38 -11.46 -18.95 -3.98
C ASP A 38 -10.23 -18.36 -4.66
N ALA A 39 -9.67 -19.04 -5.66
CA ALA A 39 -8.54 -18.50 -6.42
C ALA A 39 -8.88 -17.17 -7.12
N TYR A 40 -10.09 -17.03 -7.69
CA TYR A 40 -10.53 -15.78 -8.31
C TYR A 40 -10.79 -14.69 -7.27
N LYS A 41 -11.45 -15.04 -6.15
CA LYS A 41 -11.73 -14.11 -5.05
C LYS A 41 -10.43 -13.58 -4.43
N GLN A 42 -9.44 -14.45 -4.26
CA GLN A 42 -8.13 -14.13 -3.73
C GLN A 42 -7.37 -13.21 -4.70
N ALA A 43 -7.31 -13.52 -5.98
CA ALA A 43 -6.69 -12.65 -6.99
C ALA A 43 -7.32 -11.24 -7.02
N ARG A 44 -8.64 -11.13 -6.86
CA ARG A 44 -9.33 -9.82 -6.75
C ARG A 44 -9.00 -9.08 -5.46
N LYS A 45 -8.83 -9.79 -4.34
CA LYS A 45 -8.37 -9.21 -3.07
C LYS A 45 -6.93 -8.70 -3.20
N ASP A 46 -6.06 -9.47 -3.84
CA ASP A 46 -4.66 -9.12 -4.05
C ASP A 46 -4.50 -7.91 -4.96
N GLN A 47 -5.27 -7.82 -6.05
CA GLN A 47 -5.30 -6.63 -6.91
C GLN A 47 -5.68 -5.36 -6.11
N ARG A 48 -6.72 -5.44 -5.26
CA ARG A 48 -7.12 -4.31 -4.40
C ARG A 48 -6.05 -3.96 -3.37
N ASN A 49 -5.42 -4.97 -2.77
CA ASN A 49 -4.36 -4.75 -1.78
C ASN A 49 -3.09 -4.19 -2.40
N ALA A 50 -2.72 -4.61 -3.61
CA ALA A 50 -1.61 -4.05 -4.37
C ALA A 50 -1.83 -2.56 -4.65
N ALA A 51 -3.02 -2.17 -5.11
CA ALA A 51 -3.37 -0.76 -5.30
C ALA A 51 -3.29 0.04 -3.99
N ARG A 52 -3.77 -0.52 -2.87
CA ARG A 52 -3.63 0.10 -1.54
C ARG A 52 -2.17 0.24 -1.12
N ARG A 53 -1.33 -0.78 -1.32
CA ARG A 53 0.11 -0.73 -1.01
C ARG A 53 0.82 0.33 -1.85
N ALA A 54 0.54 0.42 -3.15
CA ALA A 54 1.07 1.47 -4.02
C ALA A 54 0.66 2.88 -3.56
N SER A 55 -0.61 3.05 -3.16
CA SER A 55 -1.10 4.33 -2.62
C SER A 55 -0.49 4.70 -1.25
N ARG A 56 0.03 3.70 -0.52
CA ARG A 56 0.76 3.93 0.73
C ARG A 56 2.22 4.26 0.45
N GLN A 57 2.89 3.52 -0.43
CA GLN A 57 4.29 3.80 -0.81
C GLN A 57 4.47 5.23 -1.35
N THR A 58 3.51 5.73 -2.13
CA THR A 58 3.49 7.13 -2.59
C THR A 58 3.31 8.16 -1.47
N LYS A 59 2.80 7.74 -0.30
CA LYS A 59 2.67 8.56 0.91
C LYS A 59 3.82 8.35 1.90
N THR A 60 4.51 7.20 1.86
CA THR A 60 5.63 6.85 2.75
C THR A 60 6.94 7.54 2.34
N SER A 61 6.93 8.48 1.40
CA SER A 61 7.94 9.53 1.33
C SER A 61 7.87 10.48 2.54
N HIS A 62 6.80 10.44 3.33
CA HIS A 62 6.69 11.12 4.62
C HIS A 62 6.73 10.10 5.76
N SER A 63 7.67 10.31 6.67
CA SER A 63 7.73 9.75 8.04
C SER A 63 8.87 8.79 8.42
N LEU A 64 10.03 8.86 7.75
CA LEU A 64 11.26 9.20 8.49
C LEU A 64 11.37 10.73 8.61
N VAL A 65 10.23 11.33 8.89
CA VAL A 65 10.04 12.67 9.42
C VAL A 65 10.86 12.62 10.70
N ASN A 66 12.04 13.19 10.57
CA ASN A 66 12.98 13.37 11.62
C ASN A 66 12.28 14.31 12.61
N TRP A 67 11.52 13.72 13.52
CA TRP A 67 10.74 14.44 14.52
C TRP A 67 11.63 15.47 15.24
N ARG A 68 12.95 15.22 15.30
CA ARG A 68 13.95 16.16 15.78
C ARG A 68 14.05 17.42 14.92
N THR A 69 14.10 17.32 13.60
CA THR A 69 14.15 18.51 12.72
C THR A 69 12.85 19.30 12.76
N GLU A 70 11.68 18.65 12.71
CA GLU A 70 10.41 19.37 12.85
C GLU A 70 10.28 20.03 14.23
N TRP A 71 10.74 19.35 15.29
CA TRP A 71 10.76 19.91 16.63
C TRP A 71 11.75 21.07 16.77
N GLN A 72 12.94 20.96 16.16
CA GLN A 72 13.92 22.04 16.11
C GLN A 72 13.38 23.26 15.35
N GLU A 73 12.78 23.08 14.17
CA GLU A 73 12.15 24.14 13.40
C GLU A 73 11.03 24.84 14.18
N ARG A 74 10.23 24.07 14.93
CA ARG A 74 9.18 24.63 15.79
C ARG A 74 9.76 25.44 16.96
N LEU A 75 10.85 24.98 17.57
CA LEU A 75 11.51 25.69 18.68
C LEU A 75 12.20 26.98 18.21
N THR A 76 12.80 26.98 17.01
CA THR A 76 13.44 28.15 16.41
C THR A 76 12.42 29.18 15.90
N ALA A 77 11.26 28.75 15.42
CA ALA A 77 10.21 29.65 14.92
C ALA A 77 9.46 30.42 16.02
N MET A 78 9.32 29.85 17.23
CA MET A 78 8.80 30.61 18.35
C MET A 78 9.85 31.68 18.79
N GLY A 79 9.46 32.90 19.16
CA GLY A 79 10.38 34.00 19.59
C GLY A 79 10.41 34.29 21.11
N GLY A 80 11.59 34.55 21.72
CA GLY A 80 11.77 34.75 23.19
C GLY A 80 13.06 34.14 23.80
N ARG A 81 13.48 34.50 25.02
CA ARG A 81 14.78 34.06 25.64
C ARG A 81 14.70 32.80 26.52
N GLN A 82 13.52 32.21 26.72
CA GLN A 82 13.31 31.04 27.59
C GLN A 82 13.46 29.70 26.84
N ARG A 83 14.29 29.66 25.79
CA ARG A 83 14.13 28.72 24.67
C ARG A 83 14.98 27.46 24.70
N LEU A 84 15.93 27.36 25.61
CA LEU A 84 16.77 26.18 25.71
C LEU A 84 16.64 25.62 27.13
N PRO A 85 16.76 24.30 27.31
CA PRO A 85 16.91 23.70 28.63
C PRO A 85 17.96 24.49 29.42
N ARG A 86 17.68 24.75 30.71
CA ARG A 86 18.59 25.51 31.58
C ARG A 86 20.01 24.95 31.43
N GLY A 87 20.98 25.80 31.07
CA GLY A 87 22.39 25.41 30.84
C GLY A 87 22.97 25.77 29.47
N PHE A 88 22.14 26.15 28.48
CA PHE A 88 22.64 26.52 27.13
C PHE A 88 22.95 28.00 26.95
N ALA A 89 22.36 28.90 27.74
CA ALA A 89 22.83 30.27 27.85
C ALA A 89 23.86 30.31 28.98
N GLN A 90 25.00 30.98 28.78
CA GLN A 90 25.94 31.28 29.86
C GLN A 90 25.20 32.07 30.94
N GLN A 91 24.73 31.38 31.98
CA GLN A 91 24.18 31.99 33.16
C GLN A 91 25.36 32.60 33.91
N ARG A 92 25.49 33.93 33.84
CA ARG A 92 26.27 34.66 34.83
C ARG A 92 25.54 34.47 36.16
N PHE A 93 26.08 33.58 36.99
CA PHE A 93 25.59 33.27 38.33
C PHE A 93 25.16 34.54 39.08
N VAL A 94 23.99 34.48 39.71
CA VAL A 94 23.61 35.26 40.90
C VAL A 94 23.00 34.27 41.88
#